data_AF-A0A2C9WUC0-F1
#
_entry.id   AF-A0A2C9WUC0-F1
#
_cell.length_a   1.000
_cell.length_b   1.000
_cell.length_c   1.000
_cell.angle_alpha   90.00
_cell.angle_beta   90.00
_cell.angle_gamma   90.00
#
_symmetry.space_group_name_H-M   'P 1'
#
loop_
_entity.id
_entity.type
_entity.pdbx_description
1 polymer ?
#
loop_
_entity_poly.entity_id
_entity_poly.type
_entity_poly.pdbx_seq_one_letter_code
_entity_poly.pdbx_strand_id
1 'polypeptide(L)'
;MKFLARNKTLLFSFLISVVVCGVLINYQGVIVDFKDGGQNTPYEIAKLISSISGTILGFLLTAVAMLTAVMDRKLVENMRKTGHYRVFIVDCFINCFLLLWTMVFGIITLFTVNPYLSYVFYIMIFFSITAILFLITQGHRFLLIFTRI
;
A
#
# COMPACT_ATOMS: atom_id res chain seq x y z
N MET A 1 15.87 -20.63 4.76
CA MET A 1 15.01 -20.01 5.80
C MET A 1 14.83 -18.48 5.70
N LYS A 2 15.22 -17.79 4.61
CA LYS A 2 15.01 -16.32 4.46
C LYS A 2 13.67 -15.91 3.81
N PHE A 3 12.91 -16.85 3.26
CA PHE A 3 11.62 -16.59 2.57
C PHE A 3 10.45 -16.42 3.56
N LEU A 4 10.47 -17.15 4.68
CA LEU A 4 9.42 -17.10 5.71
C LEU A 4 9.43 -15.76 6.47
N ALA A 5 10.61 -15.23 6.79
CA ALA A 5 10.75 -13.91 7.41
C ALA A 5 10.35 -12.76 6.47
N ARG A 6 10.48 -12.97 5.15
CA ARG A 6 10.07 -12.01 4.11
C ARG A 6 8.54 -11.86 4.03
N ASN A 7 7.81 -12.98 4.06
CA ASN A 7 6.34 -12.97 4.05
C ASN A 7 5.71 -12.58 5.38
N LYS A 8 6.42 -12.65 6.52
CA LYS A 8 5.87 -12.22 7.82
C LYS A 8 5.40 -10.78 7.82
N THR A 9 6.14 -9.87 7.19
CA THR A 9 5.74 -8.45 7.11
C THR A 9 4.50 -8.26 6.25
N LEU A 10 4.43 -8.90 5.07
CA LEU A 10 3.23 -8.85 4.22
C LEU A 10 2.03 -9.49 4.92
N LEU A 11 2.22 -10.65 5.55
CA LEU A 11 1.18 -11.35 6.30
C LEU A 11 0.72 -10.56 7.52
N PHE A 12 1.62 -9.84 8.20
CA PHE A 12 1.27 -8.97 9.32
C PHE A 12 0.48 -7.74 8.86
N SER A 13 0.91 -7.07 7.79
CA SER A 13 0.16 -5.96 7.20
C SER A 13 -1.22 -6.43 6.69
N PHE A 14 -1.29 -7.62 6.10
CA PHE A 14 -2.53 -8.24 5.64
C PHE A 14 -3.44 -8.62 6.81
N LEU A 15 -2.91 -9.18 7.90
CA LEU A 15 -3.68 -9.49 9.11
C LEU A 15 -4.25 -8.23 9.75
N ILE A 16 -3.47 -7.16 9.85
CA ILE A 16 -3.94 -5.88 10.38
C ILE A 16 -5.02 -5.28 9.49
N SER A 17 -4.85 -5.29 8.16
CA SER A 17 -5.88 -4.78 7.27
C SER A 17 -7.16 -5.62 7.32
N VAL A 18 -7.08 -6.95 7.48
CA VAL A 18 -8.25 -7.81 7.69
C VAL A 18 -8.95 -7.44 9.01
N VAL A 19 -8.21 -7.22 10.09
CA VAL A 19 -8.77 -6.82 11.39
C VAL A 19 -9.43 -5.44 11.30
N VAL A 20 -8.79 -4.46 10.66
CA VAL A 20 -9.37 -3.11 10.51
C VAL A 20 -10.62 -3.14 9.64
N CYS A 21 -10.63 -3.89 8.54
CA CYS A 21 -11.83 -4.09 7.72
C CYS A 21 -12.93 -4.82 8.50
N GLY A 22 -12.59 -5.85 9.29
CA GLY A 22 -13.55 -6.58 10.12
C GLY A 22 -14.15 -5.72 11.24
N VAL A 23 -13.37 -4.81 11.82
CA VAL A 23 -13.85 -3.82 12.80
C VAL A 23 -14.77 -2.80 12.11
N LEU A 24 -14.39 -2.29 10.94
CA LEU A 24 -15.22 -1.35 10.16
C LEU A 24 -16.58 -1.96 9.78
N ILE A 25 -16.59 -3.21 9.33
CA ILE A 25 -17.83 -3.93 8.99
C ILE A 25 -18.72 -4.14 10.22
N ASN A 26 -18.14 -4.38 11.40
CA ASN A 26 -18.91 -4.50 12.65
C ASN A 26 -19.47 -3.16 13.14
N TYR A 27 -18.76 -2.05 12.95
CA TYR A 27 -19.20 -0.73 13.39
C TYR A 27 -20.20 -0.06 12.43
N GLN A 28 -20.09 -0.28 11.12
CA GLN A 28 -20.94 0.37 10.11
C GLN A 28 -22.02 -0.55 9.52
N GLY A 29 -21.90 -1.88 9.69
CA GLY A 29 -22.77 -2.86 9.06
C GLY A 29 -22.30 -3.26 7.65
N VAL A 30 -22.74 -4.45 7.21
CA VAL A 30 -22.36 -5.05 5.90
C VAL A 30 -22.92 -4.26 4.71
N ILE A 31 -24.07 -3.62 4.90
CA ILE A 31 -24.73 -2.77 3.90
C ILE A 31 -24.93 -1.41 4.54
N VAL A 32 -23.99 -0.50 4.30
CA VAL A 32 -24.13 0.90 4.72
C VAL A 32 -25.00 1.60 3.67
N ASP A 33 -26.19 2.05 4.07
CA ASP A 33 -27.04 2.86 3.23
C ASP A 33 -26.53 4.31 3.27
N PHE A 34 -25.55 4.60 2.41
CA PHE A 34 -24.95 5.92 2.32
C PHE A 34 -25.96 6.87 1.65
N LYS A 35 -26.63 7.72 2.43
CA LYS A 35 -27.46 8.81 1.90
C LYS A 35 -26.65 9.66 0.91
N ASP A 36 -27.12 9.72 -0.33
CA ASP A 36 -26.52 10.50 -1.41
C ASP A 36 -26.41 12.00 -1.02
N GLY A 37 -25.23 12.59 -1.22
CA GLY A 37 -25.04 14.06 -1.22
C GLY A 37 -24.21 14.69 -0.09
N GLY A 38 -23.70 13.92 0.88
CA GLY A 38 -22.80 14.44 1.93
C GLY A 38 -21.31 14.44 1.56
N GLN A 39 -20.51 15.34 2.12
CA GLN A 39 -19.03 15.30 2.04
C GLN A 39 -18.42 14.01 2.61
N ASN A 40 -19.18 13.27 3.44
CA ASN A 40 -18.79 11.98 4.01
C ASN A 40 -19.25 10.79 3.15
N THR A 41 -19.53 11.01 1.85
CA THR A 41 -19.90 9.93 0.94
C THR A 41 -18.68 9.06 0.59
N PRO A 42 -18.88 7.76 0.35
CA PRO A 42 -17.81 6.84 -0.02
C PRO A 42 -17.09 7.26 -1.30
N TYR A 43 -17.76 7.99 -2.20
CA TYR A 43 -17.18 8.53 -3.43
C TYR A 43 -16.08 9.56 -3.17
N GLU A 44 -16.30 10.52 -2.27
CA GLU A 44 -15.30 11.54 -1.93
C GLU A 44 -14.10 10.92 -1.22
N ILE A 45 -14.35 9.96 -0.31
CA ILE A 45 -13.29 9.22 0.37
C ILE A 45 -12.47 8.38 -0.64
N ALA A 46 -13.13 7.69 -1.56
CA ALA A 46 -12.47 6.92 -2.62
C ALA A 46 -11.64 7.80 -3.55
N LYS A 47 -12.15 8.97 -3.92
CA LYS A 47 -11.43 9.96 -4.73
C LYS A 47 -10.17 10.45 -4.01
N LEU A 48 -10.27 10.79 -2.72
CA LEU A 48 -9.13 11.21 -1.90
C LEU A 48 -8.08 10.10 -1.77
N ILE A 49 -8.49 8.88 -1.44
CA ILE A 49 -7.58 7.74 -1.28
C ILE A 49 -6.89 7.40 -2.61
N SER A 50 -7.63 7.40 -3.72
CA SER A 50 -7.08 7.15 -5.05
C SER A 50 -6.05 8.23 -5.45
N SER A 51 -6.36 9.51 -5.20
CA SER A 51 -5.45 10.61 -5.48
C SER A 51 -4.14 10.51 -4.68
N ILE A 52 -4.24 10.30 -3.36
CA ILE A 52 -3.07 10.13 -2.49
C ILE A 52 -2.24 8.91 -2.90
N SER A 53 -2.90 7.79 -3.23
CA SER A 53 -2.23 6.56 -3.67
C SER A 53 -1.43 6.79 -4.95
N GLY A 54 -1.97 7.53 -5.91
CA GLY A 54 -1.28 7.90 -7.15
C GLY A 54 -0.05 8.78 -6.92
N THR A 55 -0.14 9.75 -6.01
CA THR A 55 1.00 10.59 -5.65
C THR A 55 2.12 9.79 -4.98
N ILE A 56 1.77 8.92 -4.02
CA ILE A 56 2.76 8.06 -3.34
C ILE A 56 3.41 7.09 -4.34
N LEU A 57 2.61 6.50 -5.24
CA LEU A 57 3.12 5.63 -6.29
C LEU A 57 4.17 6.35 -7.16
N GLY A 58 3.88 7.57 -7.58
CA GLY A 58 4.82 8.41 -8.33
C GLY A 58 6.12 8.65 -7.57
N PHE A 59 6.04 9.10 -6.31
CA PHE A 59 7.22 9.32 -5.49
C PHE A 59 8.04 8.04 -5.26
N LEU A 60 7.38 6.89 -5.11
CA LEU A 60 8.06 5.62 -4.90
C LEU A 60 8.82 5.18 -6.16
N LEU A 61 8.22 5.33 -7.34
CA LEU A 61 8.89 5.06 -8.61
C LEU A 61 10.08 6.00 -8.83
N THR A 62 9.93 7.29 -8.54
CA THR A 62 11.04 8.25 -8.60
C THR A 62 12.17 7.88 -7.65
N ALA A 63 11.86 7.49 -6.42
CA ALA A 63 12.86 7.06 -5.44
C ALA A 63 13.62 5.80 -5.92
N VAL A 64 12.91 4.83 -6.49
CA VAL A 64 13.52 3.62 -7.07
C VAL A 64 14.41 3.94 -8.27
N ALA A 65 13.95 4.84 -9.16
CA ALA A 65 14.74 5.28 -10.31
C ALA A 65 16.02 6.00 -9.86
N MET A 66 15.91 6.90 -8.88
CA MET A 66 17.05 7.59 -8.29
C MET A 66 18.03 6.61 -7.63
N LEU A 67 17.54 5.64 -6.85
CA LEU A 67 18.36 4.61 -6.22
C LEU A 67 19.12 3.78 -7.26
N THR A 68 18.47 3.47 -8.39
CA THR A 68 19.07 2.75 -9.51
C THR A 68 20.14 3.59 -10.20
N ALA A 69 19.92 4.90 -10.34
CA ALA A 69 20.89 5.82 -10.93
C ALA A 69 22.16 6.01 -10.07
N VAL A 70 22.06 5.84 -8.75
CA VAL A 70 23.21 5.91 -7.81
C VAL A 70 23.77 4.53 -7.43
N MET A 71 23.44 3.49 -8.19
CA MET A 71 23.81 2.10 -7.91
C MET A 71 25.33 1.85 -7.92
N ASP A 72 26.12 2.72 -8.56
CA ASP A 72 27.58 2.63 -8.61
C ASP A 72 28.28 3.13 -7.33
N ARG A 73 27.54 3.65 -6.34
CA ARG A 73 28.14 4.02 -5.05
C ARG A 73 28.46 2.76 -4.24
N LYS A 74 29.63 2.74 -3.58
CA LYS A 74 30.12 1.65 -2.69
C LYS A 74 29.03 1.10 -1.74
N LEU A 75 28.15 1.97 -1.27
CA LEU A 75 27.01 1.64 -0.39
C LEU A 75 26.01 0.69 -1.06
N VAL A 76 25.60 0.98 -2.30
CA VAL A 76 24.68 0.14 -3.07
C VAL A 76 25.37 -1.14 -3.54
N GLU A 77 26.66 -1.07 -3.88
CA GLU A 77 27.44 -2.25 -4.22
C GLU A 77 27.54 -3.24 -3.03
N ASN A 78 27.73 -2.73 -1.81
CA ASN A 78 27.72 -3.53 -0.58
C ASN A 78 26.32 -4.11 -0.27
N MET A 79 25.25 -3.34 -0.51
CA MET A 79 23.88 -3.85 -0.41
C MET A 79 23.56 -4.92 -1.47
N ARG A 80 24.16 -4.82 -2.66
CA ARG A 80 24.05 -5.82 -3.74
C ARG A 80 24.76 -7.11 -3.36
N LYS A 81 25.97 -7.02 -2.80
CA LYS A 81 26.76 -8.17 -2.32
C LYS A 81 26.06 -8.93 -1.18
N THR A 82 25.37 -8.22 -0.28
CA THR A 82 24.62 -8.85 0.83
C THR A 82 23.20 -9.32 0.44
N GLY A 83 22.76 -9.02 -0.79
CA GLY A 83 21.44 -9.40 -1.32
C GLY A 83 20.26 -8.55 -0.82
N HIS A 84 20.50 -7.58 0.07
CA HIS A 84 19.44 -6.71 0.62
C HIS A 84 18.85 -5.77 -0.45
N TYR A 85 19.66 -5.33 -1.42
CA TYR A 85 19.21 -4.45 -2.50
C TYR A 85 18.10 -5.08 -3.35
N ARG A 86 18.28 -6.35 -3.76
CA ARG A 86 17.28 -7.05 -4.59
C ARG A 86 15.96 -7.22 -3.84
N VAL A 87 16.02 -7.50 -2.53
CA VAL A 87 14.82 -7.64 -1.70
C VAL A 87 14.10 -6.30 -1.58
N PHE A 88 14.84 -5.22 -1.35
CA PHE A 88 14.28 -3.88 -1.24
C PHE A 88 13.55 -3.45 -2.53
N ILE A 89 14.18 -3.63 -3.69
CA ILE A 89 13.57 -3.30 -4.98
C ILE A 89 12.29 -4.10 -5.22
N VAL A 90 12.32 -5.42 -4.95
CA VAL A 90 11.13 -6.27 -5.11
C VAL A 90 10.00 -5.85 -4.17
N ASP A 91 10.31 -5.53 -2.90
CA ASP A 91 9.33 -5.02 -1.95
C ASP A 91 8.73 -3.69 -2.47
N CYS A 92 9.56 -2.76 -2.96
CA CYS A 92 9.09 -1.51 -3.57
C CYS A 92 8.13 -1.75 -4.75
N PHE A 93 8.47 -2.68 -5.65
CA PHE A 93 7.58 -3.05 -6.77
C PHE A 93 6.25 -3.65 -6.29
N ILE A 94 6.26 -4.52 -5.28
CA ILE A 94 5.03 -5.07 -4.69
C ILE A 94 4.15 -3.94 -4.13
N ASN A 95 4.76 -2.94 -3.49
CA ASN A 95 4.02 -1.79 -2.98
C ASN A 95 3.43 -0.92 -4.10
N CYS A 96 4.17 -0.73 -5.20
CA CYS A 96 3.63 -0.08 -6.40
C CYS A 96 2.37 -0.80 -6.91
N PHE A 97 2.40 -2.14 -6.96
CA PHE A 97 1.23 -2.92 -7.37
C PHE A 97 0.05 -2.77 -6.40
N LEU A 98 0.29 -2.73 -5.09
CA LEU A 98 -0.76 -2.51 -4.09
C LEU A 98 -1.40 -1.12 -4.22
N LEU A 99 -0.59 -0.07 -4.43
CA LEU A 99 -1.08 1.28 -4.65
C LEU A 99 -1.84 1.40 -5.98
N LEU A 100 -1.36 0.74 -7.03
CA LEU A 100 -2.06 0.68 -8.32
C LEU A 100 -3.42 0.01 -8.18
N TRP A 101 -3.50 -1.14 -7.49
CA TRP A 101 -4.79 -1.78 -7.20
C TRP A 101 -5.72 -0.90 -6.38
N THR A 102 -5.20 -0.17 -5.39
CA THR A 102 -5.97 0.80 -4.61
C THR A 102 -6.60 1.86 -5.52
N MET A 103 -5.84 2.38 -6.51
CA MET A 103 -6.37 3.33 -7.49
C MET A 103 -7.44 2.70 -8.40
N VAL A 104 -7.21 1.48 -8.88
CA VAL A 104 -8.19 0.75 -9.72
C VAL A 104 -9.51 0.57 -8.98
N PHE A 105 -9.47 0.11 -7.72
CA PHE A 105 -10.68 -0.01 -6.90
C PHE A 105 -11.32 1.34 -6.56
N GLY A 106 -10.52 2.39 -6.36
CA GLY A 106 -11.02 3.75 -6.20
C GLY A 106 -11.80 4.25 -7.42
N ILE A 107 -11.30 3.97 -8.63
CA ILE A 107 -12.01 4.30 -9.88
C ILE A 107 -13.28 3.45 -10.00
N ILE A 108 -13.22 2.14 -9.74
CA ILE A 108 -14.40 1.27 -9.82
C ILE A 108 -15.49 1.73 -8.84
N THR A 109 -15.10 2.20 -7.65
CA THR A 109 -16.04 2.76 -6.66
C THR A 109 -16.83 3.94 -7.23
N LEU A 110 -16.25 4.77 -8.10
CA LEU A 110 -16.92 5.91 -8.73
C LEU A 110 -18.00 5.51 -9.74
N PHE A 111 -17.91 4.31 -10.33
CA PHE A 111 -18.86 3.80 -11.32
C PHE A 111 -19.87 2.80 -10.76
N THR A 112 -19.75 2.43 -9.48
CA THR A 112 -20.56 1.37 -8.87
C THR A 112 -21.67 1.98 -8.02
N VAL A 113 -22.90 1.46 -8.12
CA VAL A 113 -24.05 1.89 -7.30
C VAL A 113 -24.38 0.83 -6.23
N ASN A 114 -25.03 1.24 -5.14
CA ASN A 114 -25.53 0.39 -4.05
C ASN A 114 -26.30 -0.83 -4.63
N PRO A 115 -26.04 -2.10 -4.22
CA PRO A 115 -25.27 -2.60 -3.07
C PRO A 115 -23.81 -2.96 -3.30
N TYR A 116 -23.34 -2.97 -4.54
CA TYR A 116 -21.97 -3.38 -4.86
C TYR A 116 -20.93 -2.35 -4.39
N LEU A 117 -21.34 -1.09 -4.23
CA LEU A 117 -20.48 0.00 -3.79
C LEU A 117 -19.79 -0.30 -2.44
N SER A 118 -20.52 -0.82 -1.44
CA SER A 118 -19.97 -1.08 -0.11
C SER A 118 -18.85 -2.12 -0.16
N TYR A 119 -19.05 -3.19 -0.95
CA TYR A 119 -18.05 -4.24 -1.12
C TYR A 119 -16.76 -3.72 -1.77
N VAL A 120 -16.88 -2.97 -2.87
CA VAL A 120 -15.73 -2.39 -3.57
C VAL A 120 -14.98 -1.40 -2.67
N PHE A 121 -15.72 -0.59 -1.90
CA PHE A 121 -15.13 0.37 -0.97
C PHE A 121 -14.34 -0.30 0.16
N TYR A 122 -14.87 -1.37 0.76
CA TYR A 122 -14.13 -2.15 1.76
C TYR A 122 -12.86 -2.79 1.19
N ILE A 123 -12.92 -3.31 -0.05
CA ILE A 123 -11.74 -3.83 -0.75
C ILE A 123 -10.71 -2.71 -0.97
N MET A 124 -11.13 -1.52 -1.38
CA MET A 124 -10.23 -0.38 -1.57
C MET A 124 -9.53 0.01 -0.26
N ILE A 125 -10.26 0.08 0.85
CA ILE A 125 -9.69 0.36 2.18
C ILE A 125 -8.70 -0.73 2.60
N PHE A 126 -9.05 -1.99 2.34
CA PHE A 126 -8.18 -3.12 2.65
C PHE A 126 -6.80 -2.99 1.96
N PHE A 127 -6.82 -2.69 0.67
CA PHE A 127 -5.60 -2.49 -0.12
C PHE A 127 -4.83 -1.24 0.33
N SER A 128 -5.52 -0.13 0.63
CA SER A 128 -4.87 1.12 1.03
C SER A 128 -4.12 0.98 2.36
N ILE A 129 -4.74 0.35 3.37
CA ILE A 129 -4.10 0.10 4.67
C ILE A 129 -2.90 -0.84 4.50
N THR A 130 -3.07 -1.90 3.71
CA THR A 130 -1.98 -2.84 3.43
C THR A 130 -0.79 -2.14 2.79
N ALA A 131 -1.03 -1.26 1.80
CA ALA A 131 -0.01 -0.48 1.12
C ALA A 131 0.73 0.48 2.07
N ILE A 132 0.00 1.20 2.93
CA ILE A 132 0.59 2.15 3.89
C ILE A 132 1.47 1.42 4.91
N LEU A 133 1.00 0.32 5.50
CA LEU A 133 1.79 -0.47 6.47
C LEU A 133 3.04 -1.07 5.83
N PHE A 134 2.92 -1.51 4.58
CA PHE A 134 4.05 -2.03 3.84
C PHE A 134 5.07 -0.93 3.51
N LEU A 135 4.61 0.27 3.15
CA LEU A 135 5.45 1.46 2.96
C LEU A 135 6.24 1.82 4.22
N ILE A 136 5.59 1.87 5.38
CA ILE A 136 6.24 2.19 6.67
C ILE A 136 7.35 1.17 6.96
N THR A 137 7.06 -0.12 6.74
CA THR A 137 8.06 -1.17 6.98
C THR A 137 9.24 -1.07 6.01
N GLN A 138 9.00 -0.72 4.74
CA GLN A 138 10.07 -0.46 3.77
C GLN A 138 10.92 0.73 4.19
N GLY A 139 10.31 1.84 4.61
CA GLY A 139 11.01 3.02 5.11
C GLY A 139 11.89 2.70 6.32
N HIS A 140 11.38 1.91 7.27
CA HIS A 140 12.17 1.47 8.43
C HIS A 140 13.37 0.59 8.03
N ARG A 141 13.18 -0.36 7.11
CA ARG A 141 14.27 -1.19 6.58
C ARG A 141 15.32 -0.33 5.87
N PHE A 142 14.88 0.64 5.07
CA PHE A 142 15.77 1.57 4.39
C PHE A 142 16.60 2.37 5.40
N LEU A 143 15.97 2.94 6.43
CA LEU A 143 16.64 3.70 7.48
C LEU A 143 17.69 2.85 8.23
N LEU A 144 17.35 1.60 8.58
CA LEU A 144 18.30 0.68 9.21
C LEU A 144 19.53 0.41 8.34
N ILE A 145 19.36 0.32 7.02
CA ILE A 145 20.49 0.09 6.12
C ILE A 145 21.40 1.32 6.07
N PHE A 146 20.86 2.55 6.12
CA PHE A 146 21.67 3.76 6.13
C PHE A 146 22.35 4.05 7.47
N THR A 147 21.71 3.67 8.58
CA THR A 147 22.20 3.97 9.94
C THR A 147 23.16 2.93 10.51
N ARG A 148 23.15 1.69 10.00
CA ARG A 148 24.12 0.63 10.40
C ARG A 148 25.31 0.49 9.45
N ILE A 149 25.73 1.60 8.85
CA ILE A 149 26.98 1.74 8.08
C ILE A 149 27.96 2.50 8.95
#